data_AF-A0A370WUJ8-F1
#
_entry.id   AF-A0A370WUJ8-F1
#
_cell.length_a   1.000
_cell.length_b   1.000
_cell.length_c   1.000
_cell.angle_alpha   90.00
_cell.angle_beta   90.00
_cell.angle_gamma   90.00
#
_symmetry.space_group_name_H-M   'P 1'
#
loop_
_entity.id
_entity.type
_entity.pdbx_description
1 polymer ?
#
loop_
_entity_poly.entity_id
_entity_poly.type
_entity_poly.pdbx_seq_one_letter_code
_entity_poly.pdbx_strand_id
1 'polypeptide(L)'
;MEGMLPGLFVILLAATVLIVARRMTQSSVEELVGASFVGQRAVIDGKEVRSDDLKILYRWPAMAKRDGLGGFSMLDARWLCRAPDGSYLLAIATNSNKKDEGGVHWSWSLLTEERAQASLLYKRKAYRAVFGELPPSAS
;
A
#
# COMPACT_ATOMS: atom_id res chain seq x y z
N MET A 1 2.24 -33.40 40.08
CA MET A 1 2.24 -32.09 39.40
C MET A 1 2.02 -32.37 37.92
N GLU A 2 0.78 -32.64 37.56
CA GLU A 2 0.38 -33.07 36.22
C GLU A 2 -0.48 -31.98 35.59
N GLY A 3 -0.34 -31.82 34.27
CA GLY A 3 -1.42 -31.26 33.45
C GLY A 3 -1.38 -29.76 33.18
N MET A 4 -0.23 -29.18 32.83
CA MET A 4 -0.20 -27.85 32.23
C MET A 4 0.98 -27.81 31.28
N LEU A 5 0.80 -28.08 29.99
CA LEU A 5 1.76 -27.76 28.90
C LEU A 5 1.37 -28.21 27.46
N PRO A 6 0.48 -29.19 27.19
CA PRO A 6 0.15 -29.50 25.79
C PRO A 6 -0.74 -28.43 25.14
N GLY A 7 -1.68 -27.84 25.88
CA GLY A 7 -2.57 -26.80 25.37
C GLY A 7 -1.85 -25.50 25.00
N LEU A 8 -0.84 -25.09 25.78
CA LEU A 8 -0.08 -23.86 25.53
C LEU A 8 0.78 -23.99 24.28
N PHE A 9 1.35 -25.18 24.04
CA PHE A 9 2.16 -25.47 22.84
C PHE A 9 1.30 -25.46 21.56
N VAL A 10 0.09 -26.02 21.62
CA VAL A 10 -0.87 -26.01 20.49
C VAL A 10 -1.34 -24.58 20.18
N ILE A 11 -1.61 -23.76 21.21
CA ILE A 11 -1.99 -22.35 21.03
C ILE A 11 -0.84 -21.54 20.40
N LEU A 12 0.40 -21.74 20.86
CA LEU A 12 1.59 -21.08 20.30
C LEU A 12 1.84 -21.49 18.84
N LEU A 13 1.70 -22.78 18.51
CA LEU A 13 1.80 -23.28 17.14
C LEU A 13 0.71 -22.69 16.24
N ALA A 14 -0.55 -22.70 16.68
CA ALA A 14 -1.66 -22.12 15.95
C ALA A 14 -1.48 -20.61 15.70
N ALA A 15 -1.03 -19.87 16.73
CA ALA A 15 -0.73 -18.45 16.60
C ALA A 15 0.41 -18.19 15.61
N THR A 16 1.47 -19.01 15.64
CA THR A 16 2.60 -18.89 14.72
C THR A 16 2.18 -19.17 13.28
N VAL A 17 1.40 -20.24 13.04
CA VAL A 17 0.84 -20.55 11.72
C VAL A 17 -0.03 -19.41 11.21
N LEU A 18 -0.87 -18.83 12.07
CA LEU A 18 -1.73 -17.70 11.71
C LEU A 18 -0.91 -16.44 11.33
N ILE A 19 0.15 -16.15 12.09
CA ILE A 19 1.06 -15.02 11.80
C ILE A 19 1.77 -15.24 10.46
N VAL A 20 2.29 -16.45 10.21
CA VAL A 20 2.98 -16.80 8.96
C VAL A 20 2.03 -16.72 7.77
N ALA A 21 0.84 -17.31 7.87
CA ALA A 21 -0.18 -17.27 6.82
C ALA A 21 -0.59 -15.83 6.50
N ARG A 22 -0.78 -14.99 7.52
CA ARG A 22 -1.10 -13.58 7.33
C ARG A 22 0.03 -12.81 6.65
N ARG A 23 1.29 -13.05 7.03
CA ARG A 23 2.45 -12.44 6.39
C ARG A 23 2.58 -12.86 4.93
N MET A 24 2.44 -14.15 4.63
CA MET A 24 2.46 -14.65 3.25
C MET A 24 1.39 -13.99 2.40
N THR A 25 0.15 -13.91 2.92
CA THR A 25 -0.96 -13.27 2.21
C THR A 25 -0.68 -11.79 1.93
N GLN A 26 -0.11 -11.06 2.89
CA GLN A 26 0.24 -9.65 2.71
C GLN A 26 1.38 -9.47 1.71
N SER A 27 2.43 -10.31 1.76
CA SER A 27 3.52 -10.28 0.78
C SER A 27 3.02 -10.50 -0.64
N SER A 28 2.10 -11.46 -0.86
CA SER A 28 1.51 -11.69 -2.18
C SER A 28 0.66 -10.51 -2.67
N VAL A 29 -0.02 -9.78 -1.77
CA VAL A 29 -0.78 -8.58 -2.14
C VAL A 29 0.16 -7.45 -2.55
N GLU A 30 1.21 -7.19 -1.76
CA GLU A 30 2.19 -6.15 -2.07
C GLU A 30 2.94 -6.43 -3.39
N GLU A 31 3.24 -7.70 -3.67
CA GLU A 31 3.85 -8.12 -4.93
C GLU A 31 2.91 -7.89 -6.12
N LEU A 32 1.63 -8.26 -5.99
CA LEU A 32 0.63 -8.06 -7.03
C LEU A 32 0.38 -6.57 -7.30
N VAL A 33 0.22 -5.76 -6.25
CA VAL A 33 0.13 -4.30 -6.37
C VAL A 33 1.40 -3.75 -7.02
N GLY A 34 2.57 -4.24 -6.59
CA GLY A 34 3.88 -3.92 -7.15
C GLY A 34 3.96 -4.14 -8.66
N ALA A 35 3.67 -5.36 -9.09
CA ALA A 35 3.67 -5.74 -10.50
C ALA A 35 2.65 -4.94 -11.31
N SER A 36 1.47 -4.69 -10.76
CA SER A 36 0.41 -3.94 -11.45
C SER A 36 0.73 -2.46 -11.67
N PHE A 37 1.63 -1.89 -10.85
CA PHE A 37 2.05 -0.50 -10.98
C PHE A 37 2.99 -0.29 -12.16
N VAL A 38 3.79 -1.31 -12.52
CA VAL A 38 4.76 -1.22 -13.61
C VAL A 38 4.06 -1.00 -14.95
N GLY A 39 4.55 -0.04 -15.73
CA GLY A 39 3.97 0.31 -17.03
C GLY A 39 2.66 1.09 -16.97
N GLN A 40 2.15 1.43 -15.77
CA GLN A 40 1.01 2.33 -15.64
C GLN A 40 1.36 3.74 -16.10
N ARG A 41 0.35 4.47 -16.57
CA ARG A 41 0.46 5.84 -17.09
C ARG A 41 -0.48 6.73 -16.28
N ALA A 42 0.08 7.71 -15.59
CA ALA A 42 -0.68 8.73 -14.88
C ALA A 42 -0.94 9.91 -15.83
N VAL A 43 -2.16 10.40 -15.91
CA VAL A 43 -2.48 11.65 -16.62
C VAL A 43 -2.65 12.75 -15.57
N ILE A 44 -1.76 13.74 -15.60
CA ILE A 44 -1.65 14.83 -14.62
C ILE A 44 -1.64 16.14 -15.40
N ASP A 45 -2.65 16.98 -15.19
CA ASP A 45 -2.81 18.26 -15.91
C ASP A 45 -2.66 18.11 -17.44
N GLY A 46 -3.19 17.00 -17.98
CA GLY A 46 -3.11 16.66 -19.41
C GLY A 46 -1.76 16.14 -19.89
N LYS A 47 -0.74 16.11 -19.02
CA LYS A 47 0.55 15.46 -19.30
C LYS A 47 0.51 14.03 -18.82
N GLU A 48 1.04 13.15 -19.64
CA GLU A 48 1.16 11.75 -19.29
C GLU A 48 2.54 11.48 -18.69
N VAL A 49 2.57 10.83 -17.53
CA VAL A 49 3.77 10.46 -16.80
C VAL A 49 3.75 8.95 -16.60
N ARG A 50 4.82 8.27 -16.98
CA ARG A 50 4.94 6.82 -16.76
C ARG A 50 5.28 6.57 -15.31
N SER A 51 4.69 5.52 -14.75
CA SER A 51 5.03 4.97 -13.43
C SER A 51 6.53 4.73 -13.23
N ASP A 52 7.24 4.33 -14.29
CA ASP A 52 8.69 4.10 -14.29
C ASP A 52 9.51 5.37 -14.01
N ASP A 53 8.96 6.54 -14.36
CA ASP A 53 9.60 7.85 -14.14
C ASP A 53 9.27 8.42 -12.75
N LEU A 54 8.37 7.78 -12.00
CA LEU A 54 7.94 8.24 -10.69
C LEU A 54 8.86 7.71 -9.59
N LYS A 55 9.36 8.61 -8.75
CA LYS A 55 10.02 8.23 -7.51
C LYS A 55 8.97 7.91 -6.45
N ILE A 56 8.85 6.65 -6.05
CA ILE A 56 7.98 6.26 -4.93
C ILE A 56 8.62 6.73 -3.62
N LEU A 57 7.93 7.64 -2.93
CA LEU A 57 8.37 8.24 -1.67
C LEU A 57 7.91 7.42 -0.47
N TYR A 58 6.67 6.91 -0.52
CA TYR A 58 6.10 6.12 0.57
C TYR A 58 5.00 5.18 0.08
N ARG A 59 4.92 3.98 0.67
CA ARG A 59 3.87 3.00 0.43
C ARG A 59 3.10 2.77 1.72
N TRP A 60 1.80 3.04 1.70
CA TRP A 60 0.93 2.58 2.79
C TRP A 60 0.72 1.08 2.65
N PRO A 61 0.63 0.33 3.77
CA PRO A 61 0.32 -1.09 3.72
C PRO A 61 -0.96 -1.33 2.93
N ALA A 62 -0.90 -2.21 1.93
CA ALA A 62 -2.06 -2.57 1.15
C ALA A 62 -3.11 -3.29 2.02
N MET A 63 -4.36 -2.92 1.85
CA MET A 63 -5.51 -3.61 2.42
C MET A 63 -6.22 -4.38 1.32
N ALA A 64 -6.36 -5.68 1.50
CA ALA A 64 -7.07 -6.51 0.54
C ALA A 64 -7.93 -7.56 1.25
N LYS A 65 -9.10 -7.85 0.67
CA LYS A 65 -9.98 -8.94 1.08
C LYS A 65 -10.24 -9.85 -0.12
N ARG A 66 -9.80 -11.10 -0.01
CA ARG A 66 -10.04 -12.11 -1.03
C ARG A 66 -11.50 -12.57 -1.04
N ASP A 67 -12.02 -12.88 -2.22
CA ASP A 67 -13.29 -13.59 -2.38
C ASP A 67 -13.08 -15.11 -2.29
N GLY A 68 -14.19 -15.87 -2.23
CA GLY A 68 -14.16 -17.33 -2.16
C GLY A 68 -13.71 -18.03 -3.46
N LEU A 69 -13.49 -17.27 -4.53
CA LEU A 69 -13.08 -17.77 -5.86
C LEU A 69 -11.60 -17.45 -6.15
N GLY A 70 -10.87 -16.88 -5.18
CA GLY A 70 -9.44 -16.58 -5.28
C GLY A 70 -9.12 -15.16 -5.77
N GLY A 71 -10.13 -14.37 -6.16
CA GLY A 71 -10.01 -12.96 -6.52
C GLY A 71 -10.02 -12.02 -5.32
N PHE A 72 -10.13 -10.72 -5.57
CA PHE A 72 -10.25 -9.68 -4.53
C PHE A 72 -11.63 -9.03 -4.55
N SER A 73 -12.38 -9.21 -3.47
CA SER A 73 -13.60 -8.43 -3.19
C SER A 73 -13.32 -6.97 -2.83
N MET A 74 -12.11 -6.70 -2.34
CA MET A 74 -11.65 -5.35 -1.97
C MET A 74 -10.13 -5.31 -2.11
N LEU A 75 -9.63 -4.21 -2.69
CA LEU A 75 -8.22 -3.83 -2.67
C LEU A 75 -8.17 -2.30 -2.48
N ASP A 76 -7.33 -1.83 -1.56
CA ASP A 76 -6.95 -0.43 -1.38
C ASP A 76 -5.45 -0.41 -1.04
N ALA A 77 -4.64 0.05 -1.98
CA ALA A 77 -3.25 0.37 -1.71
C ALA A 77 -2.97 1.80 -2.18
N ARG A 78 -2.17 2.53 -1.40
CA ARG A 78 -1.89 3.95 -1.67
C ARG A 78 -0.41 4.15 -1.66
N TRP A 79 0.12 4.84 -2.66
CA TRP A 79 1.53 5.20 -2.75
C TRP A 79 1.67 6.69 -3.00
N LEU A 80 2.58 7.33 -2.26
CA LEU A 80 2.98 8.72 -2.49
C LEU A 80 4.18 8.70 -3.42
N CYS A 81 4.08 9.40 -4.53
CA CYS A 81 5.09 9.47 -5.58
C CYS A 81 5.53 10.92 -5.81
N ARG A 82 6.72 11.08 -6.39
CA ARG A 82 7.23 12.35 -6.91
C ARG A 82 7.51 12.20 -8.40
N ALA A 83 6.94 13.09 -9.21
CA ALA A 83 7.20 13.15 -10.62
C ALA A 83 8.55 13.87 -10.92
N PRO A 84 9.12 13.69 -12.12
CA PRO A 84 10.37 14.35 -12.52
C PRO A 84 10.32 15.89 -12.48
N ASP A 85 9.14 16.47 -12.67
CA ASP A 85 8.91 17.91 -12.59
C ASP A 85 8.80 18.44 -11.15
N GLY A 86 8.94 17.56 -10.15
CA GLY A 86 8.88 17.89 -8.74
C GLY A 86 7.49 17.74 -8.11
N SER A 87 6.44 17.50 -8.90
CA SER A 87 5.06 17.37 -8.42
C SER A 87 4.85 16.15 -7.53
N TYR A 88 3.97 16.28 -6.53
CA TYR A 88 3.56 15.17 -5.66
C TYR A 88 2.31 14.49 -6.19
N LEU A 89 2.30 13.16 -6.18
CA LEU A 89 1.19 12.36 -6.68
C LEU A 89 0.77 11.33 -5.65
N LEU A 90 -0.53 11.18 -5.47
CA LEU A 90 -1.11 10.05 -4.77
C LEU A 90 -1.62 9.05 -5.80
N ALA A 91 -1.02 7.86 -5.81
CA ALA A 91 -1.48 6.72 -6.58
C ALA A 91 -2.34 5.82 -5.68
N ILE A 92 -3.56 5.51 -6.10
CA ILE A 92 -4.48 4.63 -5.35
C ILE A 92 -4.85 3.45 -6.24
N ALA A 93 -4.47 2.26 -5.80
CA ALA A 93 -4.84 0.99 -6.38
C ALA A 93 -6.13 0.48 -5.77
N THR A 94 -7.11 0.16 -6.61
CA THR A 94 -8.35 -0.51 -6.24
C THR A 94 -8.58 -1.75 -7.09
N ASN A 95 -9.48 -2.64 -6.65
CA ASN A 95 -9.90 -3.75 -7.49
C ASN A 95 -10.77 -3.22 -8.63
N SER A 96 -10.52 -3.67 -9.86
CA SER A 96 -11.37 -3.38 -11.00
C SER A 96 -12.71 -4.09 -10.80
N ASN A 97 -13.81 -3.33 -10.82
CA ASN A 97 -15.17 -3.88 -10.76
C ASN A 97 -15.60 -4.57 -12.07
N LYS A 98 -14.75 -4.57 -13.11
CA LYS A 98 -15.06 -5.27 -14.37
C LYS A 98 -14.90 -6.77 -14.16
N LYS A 99 -16.02 -7.49 -14.28
CA LYS A 99 -16.16 -8.95 -14.09
C LYS A 99 -15.10 -9.79 -14.82
N ASP A 100 -14.52 -9.28 -15.90
CA ASP A 100 -13.67 -10.06 -16.80
C ASP A 100 -12.17 -9.75 -16.69
N GLU A 101 -11.76 -8.76 -15.89
CA GLU A 101 -10.34 -8.36 -15.84
C GLU A 101 -9.62 -8.69 -14.54
N GLY A 102 -10.33 -9.01 -13.43
CA GLY A 102 -9.71 -9.44 -12.17
C GLY A 102 -8.52 -8.58 -11.70
N GLY A 103 -8.48 -7.32 -12.15
CA GLY A 103 -7.26 -6.55 -12.26
C GLY A 103 -7.18 -5.43 -11.24
N VAL A 104 -5.97 -4.91 -11.03
CA VAL A 104 -5.75 -3.71 -10.22
C VAL A 104 -5.95 -2.48 -11.12
N HIS A 105 -6.82 -1.58 -10.69
CA HIS A 105 -6.99 -0.28 -11.32
C HIS A 105 -6.25 0.79 -10.52
N TRP A 106 -5.47 1.63 -11.20
CA TRP A 106 -4.76 2.74 -10.59
C TRP A 106 -5.44 4.07 -10.92
N SER A 107 -5.77 4.82 -9.87
CA SER A 107 -6.19 6.21 -9.95
C SER A 107 -5.08 7.12 -9.43
N TRP A 108 -5.02 8.34 -9.97
CA TRP A 108 -3.93 9.28 -9.71
C TRP A 108 -4.51 10.63 -9.29
N SER A 109 -3.87 11.26 -8.31
CA SER A 109 -4.27 12.60 -7.86
C SER A 109 -3.03 13.46 -7.64
N LEU A 110 -3.03 14.65 -8.24
CA LEU A 110 -2.03 15.67 -7.99
C LEU A 110 -2.23 16.24 -6.58
N LEU A 111 -1.14 16.37 -5.84
CA LEU A 111 -1.11 16.97 -4.51
C LEU A 111 -0.22 18.20 -4.53
N THR A 112 -0.65 19.23 -3.79
CA THR A 112 0.27 20.28 -3.34
C THR A 112 1.24 19.70 -2.32
N GLU A 113 2.36 20.37 -2.08
CA GLU A 113 3.30 19.92 -1.07
C GLU A 113 2.67 19.85 0.33
N GLU A 114 1.82 20.81 0.69
CA GLU A 114 1.12 20.83 1.99
C GLU A 114 0.21 19.60 2.13
N ARG A 115 -0.48 19.19 1.06
CA ARG A 115 -1.30 17.96 1.08
C ARG A 115 -0.45 16.70 1.16
N ALA A 116 0.70 16.67 0.48
CA ALA A 116 1.64 15.56 0.58
C ALA A 116 2.21 15.45 2.01
N GLN A 117 2.61 16.56 2.62
CA GLN A 117 3.02 16.64 4.02
C GLN A 117 1.91 16.18 4.96
N ALA A 118 0.68 16.68 4.76
CA ALA A 118 -0.51 16.30 5.55
C ALA A 118 -0.73 14.79 5.54
N SER A 119 -0.55 14.13 4.39
CA SER A 119 -0.74 12.68 4.24
C SER A 119 0.23 11.86 5.10
N LEU A 120 1.40 12.41 5.45
CA LEU A 120 2.45 11.74 6.21
C LEU A 120 2.57 12.24 7.66
N LEU A 121 1.73 13.16 8.13
CA LEU A 121 1.84 13.76 9.48
C LEU A 121 1.97 12.72 10.60
N TYR A 122 1.16 11.66 10.54
CA TYR A 122 1.17 10.58 11.55
C TYR A 122 2.21 9.49 11.28
N LYS A 123 3.01 9.63 10.21
CA LYS A 123 4.06 8.70 9.79
C LYS A 123 5.43 9.36 9.94
N ARG A 124 5.79 9.75 11.17
CA ARG A 124 7.02 10.52 11.51
C ARG A 124 8.29 10.07 10.77
N LYS A 125 8.55 8.75 10.70
CA LYS A 125 9.73 8.21 9.99
C LYS A 125 9.67 8.48 8.48
N ALA A 126 8.50 8.27 7.87
CA ALA A 126 8.30 8.53 6.44
C ALA A 126 8.32 10.02 6.15
N TYR A 127 7.66 10.84 6.98
CA TYR A 127 7.68 12.29 6.88
C TYR A 127 9.11 12.81 6.86
N ARG A 128 9.94 12.42 7.84
CA ARG A 128 11.36 12.81 7.89
C ARG A 128 12.15 12.32 6.68
N ALA A 129 11.90 11.10 6.21
CA ALA A 129 12.60 10.56 5.04
C ALA A 129 12.27 11.33 3.74
N VAL A 130 11.06 11.88 3.64
CA VAL A 130 10.58 12.59 2.46
C VAL A 130 10.88 14.09 2.50
N PHE A 131 10.66 14.74 3.65
CA PHE A 131 10.75 16.20 3.81
C PHE A 131 11.94 16.66 4.65
N GLY A 132 12.76 15.75 5.18
CA GLY A 132 13.97 16.06 5.95
C GLY A 132 13.73 16.42 7.42
N GLU A 133 12.59 17.04 7.75
CA GLU A 133 12.26 17.50 9.09
C GLU A 133 11.20 16.62 9.78
N LEU A 134 10.93 16.85 11.07
CA LEU A 134 9.78 16.23 11.73
C LEU A 134 8.51 17.03 11.38
N PRO A 135 7.33 16.37 11.32
CA PRO A 135 6.09 17.10 11.12
C PRO A 135 5.92 18.13 12.25
N PRO A 136 5.37 19.32 11.96
CA PRO A 136 5.00 20.27 13.00
C PRO A 136 4.10 19.53 14.00
N SER A 137 4.34 19.74 15.29
CA SER A 137 3.55 19.09 16.34
C SER A 137 2.08 19.34 16.09
N ALA A 138 1.34 18.29 15.71
CA ALA A 138 -0.11 18.32 15.64
C ALA A 138 -0.62 18.49 17.06
N SER A 139 -0.90 19.73 17.44
CA SER A 139 -1.52 20.12 18.70
C SER A 139 -2.95 19.64 18.79
#